data_AF-A0A558DKA3-F1
#
_entry.id   AF-A0A558DKA3-F1
#
_cell.length_a   1.000
_cell.length_b   1.000
_cell.length_c   1.000
_cell.angle_alpha   90.00
_cell.angle_beta   90.00
_cell.angle_gamma   90.00
#
_symmetry.space_group_name_H-M   'P 1'
#
loop_
_entity.id
_entity.type
_entity.pdbx_description
1 polymer ?
#
loop_
_entity_poly.entity_id
_entity_poly.type
_entity_poly.pdbx_seq_one_letter_code
_entity_poly.pdbx_strand_id
1 'polypeptide(L)'
;ALVDAFGRENIYSPAADPRLRSPLIAFHPFRRREDAWNVKKFMTFVDRLEGEHRIWIRWTEFDVPGSPHQHYAARVCTHLFNDRDEIDRAVSVMRDLGREMS
;
A
#
# COMPACT_ATOMS: atom_id res chain seq x y z
N ALA A 1 -0.17 -8.18 9.57
CA ALA A 1 -0.98 -6.97 9.30
C ALA A 1 -1.16 -6.72 7.80
N LEU A 2 -0.18 -6.16 7.06
CA LEU A 2 -0.39 -5.80 5.64
C LEU A 2 -0.68 -7.00 4.70
N VAL A 3 0.09 -8.09 4.81
CA VAL A 3 -0.16 -9.32 4.04
C VAL A 3 -1.57 -9.86 4.32
N ASP A 4 -2.01 -9.81 5.57
CA ASP A 4 -3.34 -10.27 5.98
C ASP A 4 -4.45 -9.34 5.48
N ALA A 5 -4.17 -8.03 5.38
CA ALA A 5 -5.13 -7.03 4.96
C ALA A 5 -5.35 -6.99 3.43
N PHE A 6 -4.27 -7.15 2.66
CA PHE A 6 -4.26 -6.94 1.22
C PHE A 6 -4.01 -8.21 0.39
N GLY A 7 -3.60 -9.31 1.01
CA GLY A 7 -3.20 -10.53 0.28
C GLY A 7 -1.75 -10.46 -0.18
N ARG A 8 -1.09 -11.61 -0.27
CA ARG A 8 0.34 -11.72 -0.57
C ARG A 8 0.69 -11.25 -1.97
N GLU A 9 -0.20 -11.50 -2.93
CA GLU A 9 -0.08 -11.13 -4.33
C GLU A 9 -0.11 -9.61 -4.57
N ASN A 10 -0.60 -8.85 -3.59
CA ASN A 10 -0.64 -7.39 -3.62
C ASN A 10 0.54 -6.76 -2.85
N ILE A 11 1.45 -7.56 -2.28
CA ILE A 11 2.67 -7.04 -1.64
C ILE A 11 3.84 -7.16 -2.61
N TYR A 12 4.37 -6.02 -3.02
CA TYR A 12 5.50 -5.96 -3.96
C TYR A 12 6.86 -6.03 -3.26
N SER A 13 6.89 -5.81 -1.94
CA SER A 13 8.07 -6.06 -1.12
C SER A 13 8.26 -7.56 -0.83
N PRO A 14 9.50 -8.04 -0.64
CA PRO A 14 9.82 -9.46 -0.48
C PRO A 14 9.45 -10.02 0.92
N ALA A 15 8.19 -9.89 1.33
CA ALA A 15 7.71 -10.24 2.68
C ALA A 15 7.83 -11.74 3.04
N ALA A 16 8.00 -12.61 2.03
CA ALA A 16 8.20 -14.06 2.20
C ALA A 16 9.55 -14.40 2.83
N ASP A 17 10.62 -13.70 2.48
CA ASP A 17 11.98 -13.97 2.99
C ASP A 17 12.24 -13.08 4.21
N PRO A 18 12.39 -13.63 5.42
CA PRO A 18 12.67 -12.85 6.62
C PRO A 18 13.94 -11.99 6.52
N ARG A 19 14.92 -12.41 5.72
CA ARG A 19 16.20 -11.71 5.55
C ARG A 19 16.08 -10.46 4.70
N LEU A 20 15.02 -10.36 3.88
CA LEU A 20 14.76 -9.24 2.99
C LEU A 20 13.67 -8.30 3.53
N ARG A 21 13.19 -8.54 4.76
CA ARG A 21 12.18 -7.67 5.39
C ARG A 21 12.78 -6.32 5.73
N SER A 22 12.02 -5.29 5.40
CA SER A 22 12.34 -3.88 5.66
C SER A 22 11.08 -3.19 6.18
N PRO A 23 11.20 -2.13 7.00
CA PRO A 23 10.06 -1.34 7.44
C PRO A 23 9.31 -0.67 6.27
N LEU A 24 9.98 -0.42 5.15
CA LEU A 24 9.36 0.14 3.95
C LEU A 24 8.70 -0.97 3.13
N ILE A 25 7.36 -0.92 3.03
CA ILE A 25 6.58 -1.89 2.27
C ILE A 25 5.81 -1.19 1.14
N ALA A 26 5.99 -1.68 -0.07
CA ALA A 26 5.24 -1.31 -1.26
C ALA A 26 4.12 -2.32 -1.54
N PHE A 27 2.92 -1.86 -1.80
CA PHE A 27 1.74 -2.71 -2.00
C PHE A 27 0.66 -2.07 -2.89
N HIS A 28 -0.23 -2.92 -3.41
CA HIS A 28 -1.41 -2.55 -4.16
C HIS A 28 -2.65 -2.54 -3.23
N PRO A 29 -3.29 -1.39 -2.98
CA PRO A 29 -4.36 -1.29 -1.99
C PRO A 29 -5.76 -1.68 -2.51
N PHE A 30 -5.91 -1.93 -3.81
CA PHE A 30 -7.22 -2.10 -4.46
C PHE A 30 -7.53 -3.56 -4.79
N ARG A 31 -8.82 -3.89 -4.97
CA ARG A 31 -9.27 -5.25 -5.31
C ARG A 31 -9.06 -5.59 -6.78
N ARG A 32 -9.31 -4.64 -7.69
CA ARG A 32 -9.20 -4.89 -9.14
C ARG A 32 -7.74 -4.71 -9.55
N ARG A 33 -7.17 -5.70 -10.23
CA ARG A 33 -5.75 -5.70 -10.62
C ARG A 33 -5.41 -4.55 -11.56
N GLU A 34 -6.37 -4.15 -12.37
CA GLU A 34 -6.25 -3.06 -13.33
C GLU A 34 -6.08 -1.72 -12.64
N ASP A 35 -6.43 -1.57 -11.36
CA ASP A 35 -6.18 -0.32 -10.65
C ASP A 35 -4.69 -0.04 -10.44
N ALA A 36 -3.83 -1.06 -10.57
CA ALA A 36 -2.39 -0.94 -10.44
C ALA A 36 -1.76 0.04 -11.45
N TRP A 37 -2.40 0.31 -12.59
CA TRP A 37 -1.92 1.28 -13.58
C TRP A 37 -2.67 2.63 -13.53
N ASN A 38 -3.50 2.88 -12.50
CA ASN A 38 -4.27 4.11 -12.36
C ASN A 38 -3.65 5.07 -11.33
N VAL A 39 -2.75 5.94 -11.78
CA VAL A 39 -2.07 6.92 -10.92
C VAL A 39 -3.03 7.80 -10.12
N LYS A 40 -4.15 8.22 -10.73
CA LYS A 40 -5.14 9.08 -10.05
C LYS A 40 -5.72 8.40 -8.83
N LYS A 41 -5.95 7.08 -8.90
CA LYS A 41 -6.47 6.30 -7.78
C LYS A 41 -5.48 6.26 -6.62
N PHE A 42 -4.18 6.10 -6.89
CA PHE A 42 -3.15 6.17 -5.86
C PHE A 42 -3.01 7.57 -5.25
N MET A 43 -3.04 8.63 -6.07
CA MET A 43 -3.03 10.00 -5.57
C MET A 43 -4.21 10.25 -4.62
N THR A 44 -5.43 9.94 -5.07
CA THR A 44 -6.64 10.10 -4.24
C THR A 44 -6.58 9.24 -2.97
N PHE A 45 -6.05 8.02 -3.05
CA PHE A 45 -5.90 7.15 -1.87
C PHE A 45 -4.97 7.77 -0.82
N VAL A 46 -3.82 8.29 -1.24
CA VAL A 46 -2.87 8.98 -0.33
C VAL A 46 -3.48 10.27 0.23
N ASP A 47 -4.11 11.08 -0.62
CA ASP A 47 -4.73 12.35 -0.20
C ASP A 47 -5.85 12.13 0.83
N ARG A 48 -6.68 11.10 0.64
CA ARG A 48 -7.76 10.75 1.57
C ARG A 48 -7.22 10.20 2.89
N LEU A 49 -6.18 9.37 2.87
CA LEU A 49 -5.52 8.91 4.10
C LEU A 49 -4.99 10.09 4.92
N GLU A 50 -4.37 11.06 4.26
CA GLU A 50 -3.85 12.26 4.90
C GLU A 50 -4.98 13.14 5.45
N GLY A 51 -5.95 13.50 4.61
CA GLY A 51 -7.01 14.45 4.93
C GLY A 51 -8.07 13.91 5.90
N GLU A 52 -8.52 12.67 5.71
CA GLU A 52 -9.65 12.09 6.47
C GLU A 52 -9.16 11.32 7.71
N HIS A 53 -7.95 10.77 7.66
CA HIS A 53 -7.49 9.82 8.67
C HIS A 53 -6.17 10.20 9.36
N ARG A 54 -5.52 11.28 8.93
CA ARG A 54 -4.22 11.72 9.48
C ARG A 54 -3.16 10.62 9.37
N ILE A 55 -3.15 9.90 8.25
CA ILE A 55 -2.19 8.85 7.92
C ILE A 55 -1.38 9.33 6.72
N TRP A 56 -0.09 9.57 6.92
CA TRP A 56 0.81 10.01 5.86
C TRP A 56 1.56 8.82 5.27
N ILE A 57 1.28 8.53 4.00
CA ILE A 57 2.03 7.56 3.21
C ILE A 57 2.47 8.22 1.89
N ARG A 58 3.23 7.49 1.08
CA ARG A 58 3.61 7.91 -0.28
C ARG A 58 3.16 6.87 -1.28
N TRP A 59 3.15 7.21 -2.55
CA TRP A 59 3.10 6.24 -3.64
C TRP A 59 4.41 6.25 -4.44
N THR A 60 4.55 5.31 -5.36
CA THR A 60 5.68 5.23 -6.30
C THR A 60 5.22 4.58 -7.60
N GLU A 61 6.01 4.77 -8.64
CA GLU A 61 5.84 4.14 -9.93
C GLU A 61 7.00 3.19 -10.25
N PHE A 62 6.74 2.19 -11.11
CA PHE A 62 7.74 1.22 -11.57
C PHE A 62 7.31 0.55 -12.87
N ASP A 63 8.30 0.12 -13.65
CA ASP A 63 8.08 -0.65 -14.87
C ASP A 63 7.92 -2.14 -14.56
N VAL A 64 6.98 -2.79 -15.25
CA VAL A 64 6.79 -4.24 -15.17
C VAL A 64 7.13 -4.85 -16.53
N PRO A 65 8.13 -5.74 -16.63
CA PRO A 65 8.49 -6.39 -17.88
C PRO A 65 7.28 -7.05 -18.56
N GLY A 66 7.04 -6.71 -19.82
CA GLY A 66 5.92 -7.22 -20.62
C GLY A 66 4.58 -6.49 -20.40
N SER A 67 4.50 -5.53 -19.47
CA SER A 67 3.35 -4.64 -19.34
C SER A 67 3.47 -3.46 -20.30
N PRO A 68 2.41 -3.10 -21.04
CA PRO A 68 2.38 -1.86 -21.82
C PRO A 68 2.12 -0.61 -20.94
N HIS A 69 1.83 -0.80 -19.66
CA HIS A 69 1.52 0.26 -18.70
C HIS A 69 2.56 0.32 -17.59
N GLN A 70 2.81 1.53 -17.09
CA GLN A 70 3.51 1.75 -15.82
C GLN A 70 2.61 1.32 -14.66
N HIS A 71 3.22 0.73 -13.63
CA HIS A 71 2.51 0.28 -12.43
C HIS A 71 2.82 1.22 -11.27
N TYR A 72 1.87 1.29 -10.34
CA TYR A 72 1.93 2.14 -9.17
C TYR A 72 1.74 1.32 -7.90
N ALA A 73 2.33 1.79 -6.82
CA ALA A 73 2.19 1.18 -5.49
C ALA A 73 2.08 2.24 -4.40
N ALA A 74 1.29 1.93 -3.38
CA ALA A 74 1.32 2.64 -2.11
C ALA A 74 2.54 2.17 -1.32
N ARG A 75 3.15 3.07 -0.56
CA ARG A 75 4.33 2.83 0.27
C ARG A 75 4.10 3.33 1.68
N VAL A 76 4.17 2.41 2.63
CA VAL A 76 4.13 2.71 4.06
C VAL A 76 5.46 2.31 4.70
N CYS A 77 5.91 3.12 5.66
CA CYS A 77 7.11 2.87 6.44
C CYS A 77 6.74 2.99 7.92
N THR A 78 6.95 1.92 8.68
CA THR A 78 6.81 1.97 10.15
C THR A 78 8.10 2.45 10.77
N HIS A 79 8.02 3.37 11.72
CA HIS A 79 9.17 3.90 12.46
C HIS A 79 9.23 3.35 13.89
N LEU A 80 10.40 3.51 14.54
CA LEU A 80 10.61 3.10 15.95
C LEU A 80 9.61 3.74 16.92
N PHE A 81 9.06 4.90 16.54
CA PHE A 81 8.09 5.64 17.34
C PHE A 81 6.64 5.22 17.10
N ASN A 82 6.40 4.27 16.19
CA ASN A 82 5.07 3.69 16.03
C ASN A 82 4.91 2.49 16.95
N ASP A 83 3.79 2.45 17.67
CA ASP A 83 3.40 1.26 18.40
C ASP A 83 2.55 0.31 17.53
N ARG A 84 2.27 -0.87 18.08
CA ARG A 84 1.54 -1.91 17.36
C ARG A 84 0.08 -1.53 17.09
N ASP A 85 -0.56 -0.82 18.01
CA ASP A 85 -1.96 -0.45 17.92
C ASP A 85 -2.15 0.66 16.86
N GLU A 86 -1.21 1.61 16.79
CA GLU A 86 -1.13 2.61 15.73
C GLU A 86 -0.98 1.96 14.35
N ILE A 87 -0.08 0.98 14.23
CA ILE A 87 0.15 0.24 12.98
C ILE A 87 -1.09 -0.54 12.58
N ASP A 88 -1.70 -1.28 13.51
CA ASP A 88 -2.89 -2.09 13.24
C ASP A 88 -4.08 -1.20 12.84
N ARG A 89 -4.26 -0.06 13.51
CA ARG A 89 -5.25 0.96 13.13
C ARG A 89 -4.99 1.50 11.73
N ALA A 90 -3.77 1.91 11.42
CA ALA A 90 -3.43 2.46 10.12
C ALA A 90 -3.68 1.44 9.00
N VAL A 91 -3.30 0.17 9.20
CA VAL A 91 -3.54 -0.91 8.24
C VAL A 91 -5.02 -1.18 8.04
N SER A 92 -5.84 -1.15 9.10
CA SER A 92 -7.30 -1.30 8.96
C SER A 92 -7.90 -0.17 8.12
N VAL A 93 -7.54 1.08 8.41
CA VAL A 93 -8.03 2.25 7.66
C VAL A 93 -7.62 2.16 6.19
N MET A 94 -6.35 1.85 5.91
CA MET A 94 -5.86 1.66 4.54
C MET A 94 -6.65 0.58 3.79
N ARG A 95 -6.94 -0.54 4.46
CA ARG A 95 -7.72 -1.64 3.87
C ARG A 95 -9.15 -1.22 3.56
N ASP A 96 -9.79 -0.55 4.51
CA ASP A 96 -11.22 -0.21 4.39
C ASP A 96 -11.41 0.87 3.32
N LEU A 97 -10.54 1.88 3.27
CA LEU A 97 -10.50 2.88 2.20
C LEU A 97 -10.17 2.24 0.84
N GLY A 98 -9.17 1.35 0.77
CA GLY A 98 -8.83 0.64 -0.46
C GLY A 98 -10.00 -0.15 -1.03
N ARG A 99 -10.82 -0.76 -0.15
CA ARG A 99 -12.05 -1.49 -0.51
C ARG A 99 -13.17 -0.57 -0.97
N GLU A 100 -13.35 0.58 -0.32
CA GLU A 100 -14.34 1.58 -0.70
C GLU A 100 -14.05 2.13 -2.10
N MET A 101 -12.77 2.39 -2.38
CA MET A 101 -12.33 2.92 -3.67
C MET A 101 -12.27 1.85 -4.77
N SER A 102 -12.40 0.55 -4.44
CA SER A 102 -12.15 -0.56 -5.36
C SER A 102 -13.11 -0.65 -6.53
#